data_AF-A0A349DFA7-F1
#
_entry.id   AF-A0A349DFA7-F1
#
_cell.length_a   1.000
_cell.length_b   1.000
_cell.length_c   1.000
_cell.angle_alpha   90.00
_cell.angle_beta   90.00
_cell.angle_gamma   90.00
#
_symmetry.space_group_name_H-M   'P 1'
#
loop_
_entity.id
_entity.type
_entity.pdbx_description
1 polymer ?
#
loop_
_entity_poly.entity_id
_entity_poly.type
_entity_poly.pdbx_seq_one_letter_code
_entity_poly.pdbx_strand_id
1 'polypeptide(L)'
;MANQMRLEPTKYPTDILQTLTPILTYCVLPVVNKALKALDKDALVAFDHILTQKLYDIDKADVHRFIGGSNDGFLYARAFVVGMGKSFYEMMYHKEYRHIKKEMSRLLVHCEQLLYLATTCYEKRFGEKLPDSNISYEMGANTQE
;
A
#
# COMPACT_ATOMS: atom_id res chain seq x y z
N MET A 1 -23.78 -2.78 -14.64
CA MET A 1 -22.52 -2.41 -15.32
C MET A 1 -21.66 -1.66 -14.30
N ALA A 2 -20.71 -2.36 -13.67
CA ALA A 2 -19.75 -1.69 -12.79
C ALA A 2 -18.71 -1.00 -13.66
N ASN A 3 -18.56 0.30 -13.48
CA ASN A 3 -17.62 1.14 -14.21
C ASN A 3 -16.18 0.69 -13.87
N GLN A 4 -15.63 -0.25 -14.65
CA GLN A 4 -14.23 -0.63 -14.58
C GLN A 4 -13.39 0.51 -15.19
N MET A 5 -13.29 1.63 -14.47
CA MET A 5 -12.12 2.48 -14.60
C MET A 5 -10.93 1.67 -14.07
N ARG A 6 -10.35 0.82 -14.93
CA ARG A 6 -8.97 0.37 -14.75
C ARG A 6 -8.15 1.65 -14.82
N LEU A 7 -7.71 2.12 -13.66
CA LEU A 7 -6.68 3.15 -13.59
C LEU A 7 -5.47 2.58 -14.34
N GLU A 8 -5.26 3.03 -15.58
CA GLU A 8 -4.06 2.75 -16.36
C GLU A 8 -3.06 3.87 -16.07
N PRO A 9 -2.08 3.66 -15.18
CA PRO A 9 -1.19 4.71 -14.70
C PRO A 9 -0.30 5.25 -15.82
N THR A 10 -0.12 4.46 -16.88
CA THR A 10 0.53 4.86 -18.13
C THR A 10 -0.20 5.98 -18.89
N LYS A 11 -1.45 6.29 -18.53
CA LYS A 11 -2.25 7.40 -19.10
C LYS A 11 -2.25 8.65 -18.24
N TYR A 12 -1.74 8.59 -17.01
CA TYR A 12 -1.73 9.72 -16.09
C TYR A 12 -0.28 10.21 -15.96
N PRO A 13 0.00 11.51 -16.19
CA PRO A 13 1.32 12.04 -15.92
C PRO A 13 1.65 11.90 -14.43
N THR A 14 2.94 11.81 -14.10
CA THR A 14 3.43 11.51 -12.74
C THR A 14 2.95 12.52 -11.69
N ASP A 15 2.62 13.73 -12.11
CA ASP A 15 2.00 14.79 -11.31
C ASP A 15 0.63 14.37 -10.75
N ILE A 16 -0.18 13.64 -11.52
CA ILE A 16 -1.50 13.16 -11.05
C ILE A 16 -1.34 12.21 -9.88
N LEU A 17 -0.41 11.25 -9.93
CA LEU A 17 -0.22 10.31 -8.81
C LEU A 17 0.24 11.02 -7.53
N GLN A 18 1.04 12.09 -7.66
CA GLN A 18 1.38 12.93 -6.51
C GLN A 18 0.16 13.67 -5.96
N THR A 19 -0.77 14.14 -6.82
CA THR A 19 -2.03 14.77 -6.36
C THR A 19 -2.98 13.79 -5.67
N LEU A 20 -2.83 12.48 -5.89
CA LEU A 20 -3.64 11.46 -5.21
C LEU A 20 -3.15 11.19 -3.78
N THR A 21 -1.88 11.42 -3.46
CA THR A 21 -1.35 11.28 -2.09
C THR A 21 -2.19 12.03 -1.04
N PRO A 22 -2.45 13.35 -1.18
CA PRO A 22 -3.30 14.05 -0.21
C PRO A 22 -4.74 13.54 -0.20
N ILE A 23 -5.30 13.07 -1.32
CA ILE A 23 -6.65 12.50 -1.34
C ILE A 23 -6.69 11.19 -0.54
N LEU A 24 -5.72 10.31 -0.76
CA LEU A 24 -5.57 9.07 0.00
C LEU A 24 -5.46 9.39 1.50
N THR A 25 -4.54 10.27 1.86
CA THR A 25 -4.26 10.66 3.25
C THR A 25 -5.42 11.35 3.95
N TYR A 26 -6.07 12.34 3.32
CA TYR A 26 -7.04 13.22 3.98
C TYR A 26 -8.50 12.84 3.72
N CYS A 27 -8.79 12.03 2.70
CA CYS A 27 -10.16 11.63 2.37
C CYS A 27 -10.39 10.13 2.59
N VAL A 28 -9.46 9.28 2.16
CA VAL A 28 -9.67 7.82 2.21
C VAL A 28 -9.27 7.24 3.56
N LEU A 29 -8.05 7.52 4.06
CA LEU A 29 -7.58 6.95 5.33
C LEU A 29 -8.47 7.29 6.54
N PRO A 30 -9.08 8.48 6.66
CA PRO A 30 -10.00 8.75 7.76
C PRO A 30 -11.24 7.85 7.73
N VAL A 31 -11.74 7.51 6.54
CA VAL A 31 -12.88 6.58 6.37
C VAL A 31 -12.45 5.16 6.72
N VAL A 32 -11.27 4.73 6.27
CA VAL A 32 -10.70 3.43 6.65
C VAL A 32 -10.52 3.34 8.17
N ASN A 33 -9.92 4.34 8.81
CA ASN A 33 -9.75 4.40 10.26
C ASN A 33 -11.10 4.35 11.00
N LYS A 34 -12.15 5.00 10.47
CA LYS A 34 -13.49 4.90 11.04
C LYS A 34 -14.04 3.47 10.97
N ALA A 35 -13.82 2.77 9.85
CA ALA A 35 -14.22 1.37 9.71
C ALA A 35 -13.44 0.45 10.67
N LEU A 36 -12.12 0.63 10.77
CA LEU A 36 -11.28 -0.15 11.69
C LEU A 36 -11.72 -0.02 13.15
N LYS A 37 -12.16 1.16 13.59
CA LYS A 37 -12.69 1.38 14.95
C LYS A 37 -13.96 0.58 15.26
N ALA A 38 -14.69 0.11 14.24
CA ALA A 38 -15.89 -0.70 14.43
C ALA A 38 -15.61 -2.22 14.45
N LEU A 39 -14.41 -2.64 14.08
CA LEU A 39 -14.00 -4.05 14.05
C LEU A 39 -13.74 -4.58 15.47
N ASP A 40 -13.83 -5.88 15.66
CA ASP A 40 -13.35 -6.57 16.86
C ASP A 40 -11.82 -6.78 16.81
N LYS A 41 -11.27 -7.43 17.84
CA LYS A 41 -9.83 -7.72 17.95
C LYS A 41 -9.35 -8.56 16.77
N ASP A 42 -10.00 -9.69 16.52
CA ASP A 42 -9.57 -10.67 15.51
C ASP A 42 -9.61 -10.07 14.11
N ALA A 43 -10.63 -9.27 13.79
CA ALA A 43 -10.74 -8.58 12.51
C ALA A 43 -9.68 -7.48 12.33
N LEU A 44 -9.27 -6.78 13.40
CA LEU A 44 -8.16 -5.82 13.33
C LEU A 44 -6.82 -6.51 13.08
N VAL A 45 -6.57 -7.64 13.76
CA VAL A 45 -5.37 -8.46 13.53
C VAL A 45 -5.37 -9.01 12.11
N ALA A 46 -6.51 -9.51 11.63
CA ALA A 46 -6.64 -9.99 10.26
C ALA A 46 -6.39 -8.88 9.23
N PHE A 47 -6.89 -7.67 9.46
CA PHE A 47 -6.61 -6.53 8.60
C PHE A 47 -5.10 -6.21 8.54
N ASP A 48 -4.44 -6.17 9.70
CA ASP A 48 -3.00 -5.91 9.78
C ASP A 48 -2.20 -6.98 9.03
N HIS A 49 -2.50 -8.26 9.26
CA HIS A 49 -1.83 -9.37 8.59
C HIS A 49 -2.05 -9.35 7.07
N ILE A 50 -3.25 -8.99 6.61
CA ILE A 50 -3.54 -8.83 5.18
C ILE A 50 -2.73 -7.67 4.60
N LEU A 51 -2.69 -6.52 5.26
CA LEU A 51 -1.90 -5.37 4.81
C LEU A 51 -0.41 -5.75 4.72
N THR A 52 0.11 -6.38 5.77
CA THR A 52 1.48 -6.89 5.85
C THR A 52 1.78 -7.85 4.69
N GLN A 53 0.91 -8.83 4.43
CA GLN A 53 1.08 -9.75 3.30
C GLN A 53 1.07 -9.02 1.96
N LYS A 54 0.19 -8.03 1.78
CA LYS A 54 0.13 -7.27 0.53
C LYS A 54 1.40 -6.45 0.31
N LEU A 55 1.96 -5.85 1.35
CA LEU A 55 3.24 -5.13 1.26
C LEU A 55 4.41 -6.06 0.95
N TYR A 56 4.42 -7.24 1.57
CA TYR A 56 5.39 -8.31 1.33
C TYR A 56 5.36 -8.81 -0.12
N ASP A 57 4.17 -9.07 -0.65
CA ASP A 57 3.96 -9.61 -2.01
C ASP A 57 4.52 -8.74 -3.13
N ILE A 58 4.61 -7.43 -2.90
CA ILE A 58 5.14 -6.43 -3.86
C ILE A 58 6.51 -5.89 -3.45
N ASP A 59 7.15 -6.50 -2.45
CA ASP A 59 8.51 -6.20 -2.03
C ASP A 59 9.56 -6.82 -2.98
N LYS A 60 9.50 -6.43 -4.26
CA LYS A 60 10.27 -7.07 -5.35
C LYS A 60 11.19 -6.06 -6.02
N ALA A 61 12.36 -6.50 -6.47
CA ALA A 61 13.36 -5.64 -7.11
C ALA A 61 12.85 -4.94 -8.39
N ASP A 62 11.96 -5.60 -9.14
CA ASP A 62 11.38 -5.01 -10.35
C ASP A 62 10.25 -4.01 -10.03
N VAL A 63 9.50 -4.24 -8.95
CA VAL A 63 8.57 -3.25 -8.38
C VAL A 63 9.34 -2.06 -7.81
N HIS A 64 10.44 -2.28 -7.09
CA HIS A 64 11.31 -1.20 -6.60
C HIS A 64 11.91 -0.38 -7.74
N ARG A 65 12.30 -1.03 -8.85
CA ARG A 65 12.76 -0.32 -10.05
C ARG A 65 11.67 0.55 -10.67
N PHE A 66 10.41 0.12 -10.60
CA PHE A 66 9.27 0.85 -11.14
C PHE A 66 8.87 2.02 -10.23
N ILE A 67 8.67 1.75 -8.94
CA ILE A 67 8.18 2.71 -7.96
C ILE A 67 9.29 3.65 -7.48
N GLY A 68 10.53 3.17 -7.38
CA GLY A 68 11.67 3.92 -6.86
C GLY A 68 11.67 4.07 -5.34
N GLY A 69 12.49 5.01 -4.84
CA GLY A 69 12.65 5.33 -3.42
C GLY A 69 13.92 4.78 -2.79
N SER A 70 14.33 5.37 -1.66
CA SER A 70 15.23 4.72 -0.70
C SER A 70 14.55 3.47 -0.11
N ASN A 71 15.21 2.70 0.76
CA ASN A 71 14.56 1.54 1.38
C ASN A 71 13.25 1.93 2.10
N ASP A 72 13.29 2.96 2.94
CA ASP A 72 12.09 3.49 3.63
C ASP A 72 11.12 4.16 2.65
N GLY A 73 11.64 4.89 1.66
CA GLY A 73 10.83 5.50 0.62
C GLY A 73 10.06 4.45 -0.21
N PHE A 74 10.66 3.29 -0.44
CA PHE A 74 10.05 2.17 -1.15
C PHE A 74 8.94 1.53 -0.32
N LEU A 75 9.15 1.37 0.99
CA LEU A 75 8.11 0.91 1.90
C LEU A 75 6.87 1.82 1.85
N TYR A 76 7.06 3.13 1.97
CA TYR A 76 5.94 4.08 1.96
C TYR A 76 5.24 4.16 0.60
N ALA A 77 5.99 3.95 -0.48
CA ALA A 77 5.41 3.89 -1.81
C ALA A 77 4.63 2.59 -2.05
N ARG A 78 5.05 1.44 -1.49
CA ARG A 78 4.23 0.22 -1.46
C ARG A 78 2.95 0.39 -0.65
N ALA A 79 3.01 1.10 0.47
CA ALA A 79 1.81 1.47 1.23
C ALA A 79 0.84 2.32 0.40
N PHE A 80 1.35 3.26 -0.39
CA PHE A 80 0.53 4.01 -1.34
C PHE A 80 -0.13 3.09 -2.37
N VAL A 81 0.61 2.13 -2.94
CA VAL A 81 0.06 1.17 -3.91
C VAL A 81 -1.11 0.39 -3.34
N VAL A 82 -0.98 -0.14 -2.11
CA VAL A 82 -2.05 -0.87 -1.44
C VAL A 82 -3.22 0.05 -1.13
N GLY A 83 -2.96 1.28 -0.67
CA GLY A 83 -3.97 2.29 -0.35
C GLY A 83 -4.80 2.75 -1.55
N MET A 84 -4.20 2.77 -2.74
CA MET A 84 -4.91 3.02 -4.01
C MET A 84 -5.91 1.91 -4.38
N GLY A 85 -5.81 0.75 -3.72
CA GLY A 85 -6.76 -0.34 -3.83
C GLY A 85 -6.39 -1.41 -4.85
N LYS A 86 -7.29 -2.39 -4.98
CA LYS A 86 -7.05 -3.67 -5.65
C LYS A 86 -6.49 -3.55 -7.06
N SER A 87 -7.08 -2.72 -7.91
CA SER A 87 -6.66 -2.61 -9.32
C SER A 87 -5.22 -2.12 -9.47
N PHE A 88 -4.81 -1.15 -8.65
CA PHE A 88 -3.45 -0.60 -8.70
C PHE A 88 -2.44 -1.56 -8.06
N TYR A 89 -2.85 -2.24 -6.99
CA TYR A 89 -2.09 -3.34 -6.41
C TYR A 89 -1.85 -4.49 -7.40
N GLU A 90 -2.89 -4.99 -8.07
CA GLU A 90 -2.76 -6.09 -9.03
C GLU A 90 -1.85 -5.72 -10.19
N MET A 91 -1.93 -4.49 -10.67
CA MET A 91 -1.01 -3.98 -11.70
C MET A 91 0.46 -3.98 -11.23
N MET A 92 0.70 -3.69 -9.95
CA MET A 92 2.04 -3.76 -9.35
C MET A 92 2.47 -5.18 -9.02
N TYR A 93 1.55 -6.10 -8.76
CA TYR A 93 1.86 -7.50 -8.46
C TYR A 93 2.20 -8.27 -9.75
N HIS A 94 1.36 -8.15 -10.77
CA HIS A 94 1.47 -8.87 -12.05
C HIS A 94 2.40 -8.15 -13.03
N LYS A 95 3.52 -8.80 -13.39
CA LYS A 95 4.58 -8.22 -14.22
C LYS A 95 4.09 -7.84 -15.62
N GLU A 96 3.17 -8.63 -16.16
CA GLU A 96 2.54 -8.43 -17.46
C GLU A 96 1.77 -7.11 -17.58
N TYR A 97 1.30 -6.54 -16.47
CA TYR A 97 0.57 -5.26 -16.46
C TYR A 97 1.50 -4.04 -16.24
N ARG A 98 2.78 -4.26 -15.92
CA ARG A 98 3.79 -3.20 -15.76
C ARG A 98 4.37 -2.81 -17.12
N HIS A 99 3.62 -2.08 -17.94
CA HIS A 99 4.15 -1.50 -19.18
C HIS A 99 5.02 -0.28 -18.89
N ILE A 100 6.32 -0.49 -18.66
CA ILE A 100 7.26 0.56 -18.28
C ILE A 100 7.63 1.43 -19.50
N LYS A 101 7.06 2.63 -19.60
CA LYS A 101 7.73 3.72 -20.31
C LYS A 101 8.80 4.28 -19.38
N LYS A 102 10.02 4.49 -19.88
CA LYS A 102 11.20 4.97 -19.12
C LYS A 102 10.93 6.26 -18.32
N GLU A 103 9.94 7.03 -18.75
CA GLU A 103 9.50 8.31 -18.20
C GLU A 103 8.65 8.16 -16.91
N MET A 104 8.14 6.96 -16.64
CA MET A 104 7.30 6.62 -15.49
C MET A 104 8.07 5.92 -14.35
N SER A 105 9.38 5.67 -14.51
CA SER A 105 10.18 5.07 -13.45
C SER A 105 10.43 6.11 -12.35
N ARG A 106 9.94 5.83 -11.13
CA ARG A 106 9.92 6.66 -9.91
C ARG A 106 8.59 7.38 -9.67
N LEU A 107 7.70 6.66 -9.00
CA LEU A 107 6.52 7.24 -8.36
C LEU A 107 6.98 7.97 -7.09
N LEU A 108 7.02 9.29 -7.11
CA LEU A 108 7.29 10.10 -5.90
C LEU A 108 6.03 10.16 -5.01
N VAL A 109 5.59 9.00 -4.51
CA VAL A 109 4.36 8.83 -3.73
C VAL A 109 4.67 8.13 -2.42
N HIS A 110 3.88 8.41 -1.39
CA HIS A 110 4.07 7.83 -0.05
C HIS A 110 2.75 7.79 0.70
N CYS A 111 2.55 6.75 1.50
CA CYS A 111 1.39 6.63 2.40
C CYS A 111 1.80 5.93 3.70
N GLU A 112 2.73 6.54 4.43
CA GLU A 112 3.25 6.02 5.71
C GLU A 112 2.14 5.72 6.73
N GLN A 113 1.14 6.61 6.83
CA GLN A 113 0.06 6.49 7.81
C GLN A 113 -0.71 5.18 7.72
N LEU A 114 -0.83 4.59 6.52
CA LEU A 114 -1.54 3.33 6.34
C LEU A 114 -0.89 2.19 7.15
N LEU A 115 0.44 2.19 7.28
CA LEU A 115 1.21 1.17 7.99
C LEU A 115 0.82 1.08 9.47
N TYR A 116 0.43 2.20 10.07
CA TYR A 116 0.19 2.30 11.51
C TYR A 116 -1.29 2.34 11.88
N LEU A 117 -2.22 2.33 10.91
CA LEU A 117 -3.64 2.49 11.19
C LEU A 117 -4.20 1.38 12.09
N ALA A 118 -3.91 0.12 11.78
CA ALA A 118 -4.41 -1.03 12.50
C ALA A 118 -3.83 -1.08 13.92
N THR A 119 -2.49 -1.00 14.03
CA THR A 119 -1.76 -0.97 15.30
C THR A 119 -2.24 0.17 16.21
N THR A 120 -2.32 1.39 15.68
CA THR A 120 -2.79 2.55 16.45
C THR A 120 -4.24 2.36 16.91
N CYS A 121 -5.10 1.76 16.09
CA CYS A 121 -6.48 1.49 16.45
C CYS A 121 -6.58 0.43 17.56
N TYR A 122 -5.84 -0.67 17.41
CA TYR A 122 -5.82 -1.80 18.32
C TYR A 122 -5.29 -1.40 19.70
N GLU A 123 -4.10 -0.80 19.76
CA GLU A 123 -3.45 -0.42 21.01
C GLU A 123 -4.28 0.60 21.80
N LYS A 124 -4.86 1.61 21.11
CA LYS A 124 -5.72 2.60 21.77
C LYS A 124 -7.02 2.02 22.32
N ARG A 125 -7.56 0.97 21.70
CA ARG A 125 -8.86 0.39 22.09
C ARG A 125 -8.72 -0.69 23.14
N PHE A 126 -7.65 -1.48 23.08
CA PHE A 126 -7.50 -2.67 23.91
C PHE A 126 -6.35 -2.58 24.91
N GLY A 127 -5.47 -1.57 24.81
CA GLY A 127 -4.38 -1.35 25.76
C GLY A 127 -3.27 -2.41 25.71
N GLU A 128 -3.17 -3.13 24.60
CA GLU A 128 -2.20 -4.20 24.37
C GLU A 128 -1.60 -4.07 22.97
N LYS A 129 -0.37 -4.57 22.80
CA LYS A 129 0.33 -4.60 21.50
C LYS A 129 -0.47 -5.45 20.52
N LEU A 130 -0.61 -4.98 19.28
CA LEU A 130 -1.15 -5.79 18.19
C LEU A 130 -0.24 -7.03 17.96
N PRO A 131 -0.79 -8.25 17.91
CA PRO A 131 -0.04 -9.46 17.59
C PRO A 131 0.74 -9.30 16.28
N ASP A 132 2.03 -9.64 16.31
CA ASP A 132 2.88 -9.55 15.13
C ASP A 132 2.48 -10.59 14.06
N SER A 133 2.63 -10.23 12.80
CA SER A 133 2.58 -11.20 11.71
C SER A 133 3.86 -12.05 11.68
N ASN A 134 3.81 -13.22 11.05
CA ASN A 134 4.99 -14.09 10.88
C ASN A 134 5.94 -13.65 9.74
N ILE A 135 5.72 -12.48 9.13
CA ILE A 135 6.50 -11.99 7.98
C ILE A 135 6.90 -10.53 8.18
N SER A 136 8.04 -10.13 7.62
CA SER A 136 8.52 -8.75 7.62
C SER A 136 8.45 -8.14 6.23
N TYR A 137 7.84 -6.97 6.12
CA TYR A 137 7.69 -6.24 4.85
C TYR A 137 8.63 -5.02 4.74
N GLU A 138 9.46 -4.75 5.74
CA GLU A 138 10.28 -3.53 5.84
C GLU A 138 11.59 -3.59 5.05
N MET A 139 12.17 -4.78 4.87
CA MET A 139 13.58 -4.92 4.50
C MET A 139 13.90 -4.77 3.01
N GLY A 140 12.92 -4.59 2.11
CA GLY A 140 13.21 -4.33 0.69
C GLY A 140 13.81 -5.53 -0.06
N ALA A 141 13.76 -6.73 0.53
CA ALA A 141 14.66 -7.85 0.20
C ALA A 141 13.95 -9.21 0.16
N ASN A 142 12.62 -9.21 0.08
CA ASN A 142 11.88 -10.47 -0.01
C ASN A 142 12.07 -11.08 -1.40
N THR A 143 12.97 -12.05 -1.48
CA THR A 143 13.22 -12.85 -2.69
C THR A 143 12.06 -13.82 -2.89
N GLN A 144 10.96 -13.34 -3.46
CA GLN A 144 10.03 -14.22 -4.16
C GLN A 144 10.58 -14.43 -5.58
N GLU A 145 10.92 -15.68 -5.90
CA GLU A 145 11.34 -16.15 -7.23
C GLU A 145 10.38 -15.73 -8.36
#